data_AF-A0A820VDI5-F1
#
_entry.id   AF-A0A820VDI5-F1
#
_cell.length_a   1.000
_cell.length_b   1.000
_cell.length_c   1.000
_cell.angle_alpha   90.00
_cell.angle_beta   90.00
_cell.angle_gamma   90.00
#
_symmetry.space_group_name_H-M   'P 1'
#
loop_
_entity.id
_entity.type
_entity.pdbx_description
1 polymer ?
#
loop_
_entity_poly.entity_id
_entity_poly.type
_entity_poly.pdbx_seq_one_letter_code
_entity_poly.pdbx_strand_id
1 'polypeptide(L)'
;MSSLSSNTKYYKEAYNLFEQCSSNDDRHDLANKVFEEASSKTTDTIKIIKGCSRELENLLPYVTSYSTLSLFFERLTSNNLDDLIRDRSACFVLEKLFVYLPNVLSLDNERIRIGYDQLFECICENFHDYIQETGTSHIIASTISFLHPLIRSNDDNNEYEELIDGGEREKKFFQLSTEWNVMKKLKKIIKLMKKIENYNEFVYAILLRTCGYLSKEYYEKLINRIYKKYYKNLNIEHLLDKHSSFIFEVILEFSSKQRDDIIYPMFLNNIDQFYLHSIGNFFFKHLLLTLNNKELIEKIYQLLINKDRFEKFIQQTHIHLLITFIRICERFHCHYEELINRLNKFINDNINNFIPCLLKLRAGNFN
;
A
#
# COMPACT_ATOMS: atom_id res chain seq x y z
N MET A 1 -27.83 -0.54 31.93
CA MET A 1 -26.45 -0.12 31.60
C MET A 1 -25.52 -1.28 31.92
N SER A 2 -25.03 -1.98 30.91
CA SER A 2 -24.18 -3.16 31.07
C SER A 2 -22.79 -2.75 31.54
N SER A 3 -22.37 -3.30 32.68
CA SER A 3 -21.04 -3.14 33.26
C SER A 3 -19.94 -3.49 32.26
N LEU A 4 -19.17 -2.50 31.81
CA LEU A 4 -17.86 -2.72 31.20
C LEU A 4 -17.01 -3.48 32.23
N SER A 5 -16.63 -4.72 31.91
CA SER A 5 -15.79 -5.54 32.79
C SER A 5 -14.49 -4.79 33.10
N SER A 6 -14.06 -4.85 34.36
CA SER A 6 -12.87 -4.20 34.94
C SER A 6 -11.61 -4.16 34.06
N ASN A 7 -11.45 -5.13 33.15
CA ASN A 7 -10.23 -5.31 32.37
C ASN A 7 -10.07 -4.30 31.22
N THR A 8 -11.13 -3.77 30.59
CA THR A 8 -10.97 -2.77 29.52
C THR A 8 -10.65 -1.37 30.04
N LYS A 9 -11.01 -1.10 31.31
CA LYS A 9 -10.76 0.21 31.94
C LYS A 9 -9.26 0.50 32.02
N TYR A 10 -8.46 -0.50 32.38
CA TYR A 10 -7.01 -0.39 32.45
C TYR A 10 -6.40 0.11 31.13
N TYR A 11 -6.72 -0.53 30.00
CA TYR A 11 -6.17 -0.15 28.69
C TYR A 11 -6.57 1.26 28.25
N LYS A 12 -7.80 1.67 28.56
CA LYS A 12 -8.29 3.02 28.26
C LYS A 12 -7.60 4.08 29.11
N GLU A 13 -7.41 3.82 30.40
CA GLU A 13 -6.68 4.72 31.29
C GLU A 13 -5.19 4.78 30.95
N ALA A 14 -4.58 3.64 30.60
CA ALA A 14 -3.20 3.59 30.12
C ALA A 14 -3.02 4.38 28.82
N TYR A 15 -3.97 4.31 27.89
CA TYR A 15 -3.94 5.12 26.68
C TYR A 15 -4.09 6.63 26.97
N ASN A 16 -5.00 7.02 27.87
CA ASN A 16 -5.13 8.42 28.28
C ASN A 16 -3.83 8.94 28.94
N LEU A 17 -3.16 8.11 29.74
CA LEU A 17 -1.85 8.45 30.31
C LEU A 17 -0.78 8.57 29.23
N PHE A 18 -0.79 7.67 28.25
CA PHE A 18 0.11 7.71 27.10
C PHE A 18 -0.01 9.02 26.31
N GLU A 19 -1.23 9.52 26.09
CA GLU A 19 -1.45 10.82 25.43
C GLU A 19 -0.89 12.01 26.24
N GLN A 20 -0.73 11.84 27.55
CA GLN A 20 -0.19 12.86 28.47
C GLN A 20 1.33 12.76 28.65
N CYS A 21 1.98 11.69 28.18
CA CYS A 21 3.43 11.53 28.27
C CYS A 21 4.15 12.64 27.49
N SER A 22 5.07 13.33 28.17
CA SER A 22 5.86 14.43 27.63
C SER A 22 7.13 13.98 26.88
N SER A 23 7.61 12.76 27.13
CA SER A 23 8.80 12.20 26.47
C SER A 23 8.45 10.96 25.63
N ASN A 24 9.27 10.69 24.60
CA ASN A 24 9.11 9.46 23.81
C ASN A 24 9.53 8.22 24.60
N ASP A 25 10.48 8.33 25.53
CA ASP A 25 10.92 7.21 26.36
C ASP A 25 9.78 6.72 27.27
N ASP A 26 9.05 7.64 27.92
CA ASP A 26 7.88 7.29 28.74
C ASP A 26 6.77 6.62 27.91
N ARG A 27 6.60 7.06 26.65
CA ARG A 27 5.65 6.48 25.70
C ARG A 27 6.03 5.04 25.34
N HIS A 28 7.32 4.78 25.09
CA HIS A 28 7.82 3.44 24.82
C HIS A 28 7.66 2.51 26.03
N ASP A 29 8.04 2.98 27.23
CA ASP A 29 7.92 2.21 28.46
C ASP A 29 6.47 1.83 28.78
N LEU A 30 5.54 2.78 28.62
CA LEU A 30 4.13 2.53 28.87
C LEU A 30 3.53 1.59 27.83
N ALA A 31 3.87 1.76 26.54
CA ALA A 31 3.40 0.86 25.49
C ALA A 31 3.89 -0.58 25.73
N ASN A 32 5.16 -0.79 26.08
CA ASN A 32 5.70 -2.11 26.40
C ASN A 32 4.92 -2.77 27.56
N LYS A 33 4.66 -2.04 28.65
CA LYS A 33 3.90 -2.56 29.81
C LYS A 33 2.46 -2.94 29.44
N VAL A 34 1.79 -2.13 28.62
CA VAL A 34 0.44 -2.42 28.16
C VAL A 34 0.39 -3.72 27.35
N PHE A 35 1.35 -3.92 26.46
CA PHE A 35 1.39 -5.13 25.63
C PHE A 35 1.91 -6.35 26.40
N GLU A 36 2.76 -6.19 27.43
CA GLU A 36 3.11 -7.26 28.36
C GLU A 36 1.87 -7.78 29.10
N GLU A 37 1.04 -6.87 29.63
CA GLU A 37 -0.20 -7.22 30.31
C GLU A 37 -1.21 -7.86 29.35
N ALA A 38 -1.34 -7.31 28.12
CA ALA A 38 -2.21 -7.88 27.08
C ALA A 38 -1.78 -9.28 26.64
N SER A 39 -0.48 -9.59 26.74
CA SER A 39 0.10 -10.88 26.37
C SER A 39 0.08 -11.91 27.50
N SER A 40 -0.28 -11.50 28.72
CA SER A 40 -0.20 -12.34 29.91
C SER A 40 -1.08 -13.60 29.79
N LYS A 41 -0.72 -14.66 30.54
CA LYS A 41 -1.48 -15.92 30.55
C LYS A 41 -2.89 -15.80 31.13
N THR A 42 -3.08 -14.85 32.02
CA THR A 42 -4.32 -14.62 32.78
C THR A 42 -5.27 -13.65 32.07
N THR A 43 -4.79 -12.98 31.02
CA THR A 43 -5.54 -11.96 30.30
C THR A 43 -6.34 -12.57 29.16
N ASP A 44 -7.61 -12.16 29.02
CA ASP A 44 -8.44 -12.44 27.85
C ASP A 44 -8.11 -11.44 26.72
N THR A 45 -7.00 -11.69 26.03
CA THR A 45 -6.42 -10.82 24.99
C THR A 45 -7.45 -10.49 23.90
N ILE A 46 -8.31 -11.43 23.55
CA ILE A 46 -9.32 -11.26 22.48
C ILE A 46 -10.35 -10.23 22.89
N LYS A 47 -10.91 -10.38 24.09
CA LYS A 47 -11.90 -9.44 24.61
C LYS A 47 -11.33 -8.03 24.72
N ILE A 48 -10.06 -7.91 25.10
CA ILE A 48 -9.38 -6.62 25.19
C ILE A 48 -9.21 -5.99 23.82
N ILE A 49 -8.75 -6.74 22.82
CA ILE A 49 -8.61 -6.22 21.46
C ILE A 49 -9.95 -5.74 20.90
N LYS A 50 -11.02 -6.51 21.10
CA LYS A 50 -12.36 -6.12 20.65
C LYS A 50 -12.85 -4.85 21.36
N GLY A 51 -12.53 -4.69 22.64
CA GLY A 51 -12.98 -3.55 23.45
C GLY A 51 -12.10 -2.29 23.39
N CYS A 52 -10.85 -2.42 22.94
CA CYS A 52 -9.79 -1.40 23.02
C CYS A 52 -8.93 -1.36 21.74
N SER A 53 -9.49 -1.68 20.56
CA SER A 53 -8.72 -1.79 19.31
C SER A 53 -7.98 -0.50 18.98
N ARG A 54 -8.69 0.65 19.07
CA ARG A 54 -8.14 1.96 18.76
C ARG A 54 -6.96 2.32 19.66
N GLU A 55 -7.10 2.08 20.95
CA GLU A 55 -6.05 2.33 21.94
C GLU A 55 -4.82 1.48 21.62
N LEU A 56 -5.01 0.19 21.33
CA LEU A 56 -3.92 -0.72 20.98
C LEU A 56 -3.24 -0.35 19.64
N GLU A 57 -4.02 0.02 18.61
CA GLU A 57 -3.48 0.45 17.32
C GLU A 57 -2.57 1.68 17.44
N ASN A 58 -2.90 2.60 18.35
CA ASN A 58 -2.13 3.81 18.59
C ASN A 58 -0.90 3.58 19.48
N LEU A 59 -0.95 2.60 20.38
CA LEU A 59 0.18 2.22 21.24
C LEU A 59 1.20 1.33 20.51
N LEU A 60 0.75 0.49 19.58
CA LEU A 60 1.58 -0.49 18.88
C LEU A 60 2.88 0.07 18.24
N PRO A 61 2.87 1.27 17.61
CA PRO A 61 4.09 1.87 17.04
C PRO A 61 5.18 2.17 18.08
N TYR A 62 4.83 2.24 19.36
CA TYR A 62 5.72 2.58 20.46
C TYR A 62 6.22 1.34 21.21
N VAL A 63 5.82 0.13 20.82
CA VAL A 63 6.33 -1.11 21.42
C VAL A 63 7.73 -1.38 20.88
N THR A 64 8.73 -1.24 21.75
CA THR A 64 10.16 -1.48 21.42
C THR A 64 10.67 -2.82 21.93
N SER A 65 9.94 -3.47 22.83
CA SER A 65 10.27 -4.81 23.32
C SER A 65 9.88 -5.86 22.29
N TYR A 66 10.89 -6.45 21.65
CA TYR A 66 10.73 -7.50 20.65
C TYR A 66 10.04 -8.75 21.20
N SER A 67 10.42 -9.19 22.40
CA SER A 67 9.82 -10.36 23.05
C SER A 67 8.34 -10.14 23.37
N THR A 68 7.98 -8.92 23.79
CA THR A 68 6.60 -8.52 24.07
C THR A 68 5.76 -8.55 22.79
N LEU A 69 6.26 -7.99 21.69
CA LEU A 69 5.54 -7.97 20.41
C LEU A 69 5.33 -9.39 19.85
N SER A 70 6.37 -10.22 19.86
CA SER A 70 6.28 -11.61 19.39
C SER A 70 5.35 -12.45 20.25
N LEU A 71 5.41 -12.28 21.58
CA LEU A 71 4.52 -12.98 22.50
C LEU A 71 3.07 -12.55 22.27
N PHE A 72 2.81 -11.24 22.13
CA PHE A 72 1.49 -10.74 21.82
C PHE A 72 0.93 -11.39 20.55
N PHE A 73 1.70 -11.39 19.47
CA PHE A 73 1.31 -12.02 18.21
C PHE A 73 1.04 -13.53 18.34
N GLU A 74 1.88 -14.27 19.08
CA GLU A 74 1.65 -15.68 19.40
C GLU A 74 0.31 -15.88 20.13
N ARG A 75 -0.03 -15.02 21.09
CA ARG A 75 -1.32 -15.14 21.81
C ARG A 75 -2.50 -14.98 20.87
N LEU A 76 -2.44 -14.03 19.92
CA LEU A 76 -3.51 -13.81 18.95
C LEU A 76 -3.73 -14.98 18.01
N THR A 77 -2.64 -15.62 17.62
CA THR A 77 -2.64 -16.68 16.61
C THR A 77 -2.94 -18.06 17.20
N SER A 78 -2.90 -18.20 18.53
CA SER A 78 -3.12 -19.47 19.22
C SER A 78 -4.58 -19.96 19.27
N ASN A 79 -5.57 -19.10 19.55
CA ASN A 79 -6.97 -19.51 19.78
C ASN A 79 -7.97 -18.46 19.24
N ASN A 80 -9.11 -18.92 18.73
CA ASN A 80 -10.23 -18.10 18.20
C ASN A 80 -9.78 -17.08 17.13
N LEU A 81 -8.84 -17.49 16.29
CA LEU A 81 -8.28 -16.62 15.26
C LEU A 81 -9.34 -16.20 14.21
N ASP A 82 -10.28 -17.09 13.87
CA ASP A 82 -11.42 -16.76 13.00
C ASP A 82 -12.28 -15.63 13.59
N ASP A 83 -12.59 -15.70 14.89
CA ASP A 83 -13.35 -14.67 15.61
C ASP A 83 -12.61 -13.32 15.69
N LEU A 84 -11.28 -13.32 15.63
CA LEU A 84 -10.46 -12.10 15.59
C LEU A 84 -10.41 -11.52 14.17
N ILE A 85 -10.19 -12.37 13.17
CA ILE A 85 -10.10 -11.95 11.76
C ILE A 85 -11.42 -11.31 11.30
N ARG A 86 -12.56 -11.94 11.65
CA ARG A 86 -13.90 -11.47 11.26
C ARG A 86 -14.41 -10.29 12.08
N ASP A 87 -13.80 -9.99 13.22
CA ASP A 87 -14.25 -8.90 14.08
C ASP A 87 -13.85 -7.54 13.50
N ARG A 88 -14.84 -6.63 13.42
CA ARG A 88 -14.74 -5.33 12.75
C ARG A 88 -13.73 -4.37 13.40
N SER A 89 -13.30 -4.65 14.62
CA SER A 89 -12.36 -3.81 15.37
C SER A 89 -11.02 -4.53 15.54
N ALA A 90 -11.05 -5.83 15.84
CA ALA A 90 -9.84 -6.61 16.04
C ALA A 90 -8.98 -6.76 14.77
N CYS A 91 -9.60 -6.79 13.59
CA CYS A 91 -8.87 -6.90 12.33
C CYS A 91 -7.86 -5.76 12.13
N PHE A 92 -8.17 -4.53 12.60
CA PHE A 92 -7.25 -3.40 12.47
C PHE A 92 -6.00 -3.56 13.33
N VAL A 93 -6.12 -4.11 14.55
CA VAL A 93 -4.95 -4.42 15.39
C VAL A 93 -4.06 -5.46 14.71
N LEU A 94 -4.66 -6.49 14.12
CA LEU A 94 -3.92 -7.54 13.39
C LEU A 94 -3.23 -7.00 12.14
N GLU A 95 -3.93 -6.17 11.36
CA GLU A 95 -3.35 -5.48 10.19
C GLU A 95 -2.19 -4.57 10.61
N LYS A 96 -2.35 -3.81 11.71
CA LYS A 96 -1.30 -2.95 12.25
C LYS A 96 -0.08 -3.77 12.70
N LEU A 97 -0.27 -4.94 13.31
CA LEU A 97 0.84 -5.84 13.67
C LEU A 97 1.70 -6.23 12.48
N PHE A 98 1.10 -6.55 11.33
CA PHE A 98 1.84 -6.89 10.12
C PHE A 98 2.76 -5.76 9.61
N VAL A 99 2.49 -4.52 10.01
CA VAL A 99 3.34 -3.36 9.70
C VAL A 99 4.57 -3.30 10.60
N TYR A 100 4.48 -3.72 11.87
CA TYR A 100 5.57 -3.58 12.85
C TYR A 100 6.36 -4.87 13.08
N LEU A 101 5.76 -6.04 12.86
CA LEU A 101 6.45 -7.32 12.97
C LEU A 101 7.73 -7.41 12.09
N PRO A 102 7.83 -6.80 10.89
CA PRO A 102 9.06 -6.85 10.11
C PRO A 102 10.30 -6.30 10.84
N ASN A 103 10.11 -5.30 11.71
CA ASN A 103 11.20 -4.65 12.45
C ASN A 103 11.85 -5.59 13.49
N VAL A 104 11.20 -6.72 13.79
CA VAL A 104 11.60 -7.62 14.89
C VAL A 104 11.97 -9.01 14.38
N LEU A 105 11.80 -9.28 13.07
CA LEU A 105 12.06 -10.58 12.43
C LEU A 105 13.51 -11.06 12.54
N SER A 106 14.47 -10.14 12.71
CA SER A 106 15.89 -10.48 12.91
C SER A 106 16.19 -11.02 14.30
N LEU A 107 15.29 -10.84 15.27
CA LEU A 107 15.54 -11.09 16.69
C LEU A 107 14.70 -12.22 17.29
N ASP A 108 13.46 -12.39 16.83
CA ASP A 108 12.57 -13.47 17.30
C ASP A 108 11.80 -14.12 16.14
N ASN A 109 12.55 -14.68 15.19
CA ASN A 109 12.02 -15.19 13.94
C ASN A 109 11.09 -16.40 14.13
N GLU A 110 11.43 -17.32 15.04
CA GLU A 110 10.74 -18.60 15.18
C GLU A 110 9.32 -18.44 15.70
N ARG A 111 9.13 -17.67 16.79
CA ARG A 111 7.81 -17.43 17.38
C ARG A 111 6.87 -16.75 16.39
N ILE A 112 7.37 -15.73 15.69
CA ILE A 112 6.59 -15.01 14.67
C ILE A 112 6.25 -15.93 13.50
N ARG A 113 7.19 -16.78 13.06
CA ARG A 113 6.93 -17.75 12.00
C ARG A 113 5.82 -18.72 12.38
N ILE A 114 5.83 -19.26 13.60
CA ILE A 114 4.80 -20.19 14.09
C ILE A 114 3.42 -19.52 14.09
N GLY A 115 3.30 -18.32 14.68
CA GLY A 115 2.03 -17.59 14.69
C GLY A 115 1.55 -17.24 13.29
N TYR A 116 2.47 -16.86 12.40
CA TYR A 116 2.17 -16.59 11.00
C TYR A 116 1.68 -17.86 10.26
N ASP A 117 2.30 -19.02 10.51
CA ASP A 117 1.89 -20.29 9.91
C ASP A 117 0.45 -20.66 10.33
N GLN A 118 0.09 -20.46 11.60
CA GLN A 118 -1.27 -20.66 12.11
C GLN A 118 -2.29 -19.74 11.43
N LEU A 119 -1.97 -18.45 11.34
CA LEU A 119 -2.79 -17.46 10.64
C LEU A 119 -2.98 -17.79 9.16
N PHE A 120 -1.89 -18.16 8.50
CA PHE A 120 -1.91 -18.53 7.09
C PHE A 120 -2.79 -19.74 6.81
N GLU A 121 -2.75 -20.77 7.67
CA GLU A 121 -3.61 -21.94 7.54
C GLU A 121 -5.09 -21.58 7.77
N CYS A 122 -5.40 -20.81 8.82
CA CYS A 122 -6.77 -20.33 9.09
C CYS A 122 -7.36 -19.55 7.90
N ILE A 123 -6.58 -18.64 7.31
CA ILE A 123 -6.97 -17.90 6.10
C ILE A 123 -7.19 -18.85 4.93
N CYS A 124 -6.33 -19.85 4.74
CA CYS A 124 -6.46 -20.80 3.63
C CYS A 124 -7.72 -21.67 3.75
N GLU A 125 -8.10 -22.06 4.96
CA GLU A 125 -9.30 -22.87 5.23
C GLU A 125 -10.58 -22.08 4.95
N ASN A 126 -10.60 -20.78 5.29
CA ASN A 126 -11.76 -19.90 5.17
C ASN A 126 -11.69 -18.94 3.97
N PHE A 127 -10.78 -19.18 3.02
CA PHE A 127 -10.39 -18.21 2.00
C PHE A 127 -11.54 -17.70 1.13
N HIS A 128 -12.49 -18.58 0.80
CA HIS A 128 -13.61 -18.24 -0.09
C HIS A 128 -14.56 -17.20 0.53
N ASP A 129 -14.75 -17.28 1.84
CA ASP A 129 -15.63 -16.37 2.58
C ASP A 129 -14.86 -15.07 2.87
N TYR A 130 -13.63 -15.19 3.37
CA TYR A 130 -12.80 -14.05 3.77
C TYR A 130 -12.48 -13.08 2.63
N ILE A 131 -12.34 -13.57 1.39
CA ILE A 131 -12.03 -12.67 0.28
C ILE A 131 -13.19 -11.76 -0.12
N GLN A 132 -14.41 -12.09 0.30
CA GLN A 132 -15.63 -11.35 -0.06
C GLN A 132 -15.98 -10.28 0.98
N GLU A 133 -15.51 -10.43 2.21
CA GLU A 133 -15.74 -9.51 3.32
C GLU A 133 -14.65 -8.44 3.39
N THR A 134 -15.02 -7.17 3.56
CA THR A 134 -14.08 -6.03 3.52
C THR A 134 -12.94 -6.20 4.53
N GLY A 135 -13.24 -6.38 5.83
CA GLY A 135 -12.20 -6.46 6.87
C GLY A 135 -11.27 -7.66 6.72
N THR A 136 -11.80 -8.84 6.40
CA THR A 136 -10.99 -10.06 6.23
C THR A 136 -10.17 -10.04 4.95
N SER A 137 -10.64 -9.37 3.89
CA SER A 137 -9.86 -9.20 2.65
C SER A 137 -8.59 -8.36 2.88
N HIS A 138 -8.64 -7.39 3.82
CA HIS A 138 -7.45 -6.67 4.29
C HIS A 138 -6.48 -7.58 5.04
N ILE A 139 -6.97 -8.48 5.89
CA ILE A 139 -6.10 -9.46 6.56
C ILE A 139 -5.43 -10.40 5.55
N ILE A 140 -6.17 -10.85 4.52
CA ILE A 140 -5.58 -11.64 3.42
C ILE A 140 -4.47 -10.84 2.74
N ALA A 141 -4.74 -9.60 2.36
CA ALA A 141 -3.77 -8.73 1.71
C ALA A 141 -2.50 -8.53 2.57
N SER A 142 -2.66 -8.21 3.86
CA SER A 142 -1.56 -8.03 4.80
C SER A 142 -0.74 -9.30 5.00
N THR A 143 -1.41 -10.45 5.09
CA THR A 143 -0.75 -11.76 5.15
C THR A 143 0.09 -12.02 3.89
N ILE A 144 -0.47 -11.73 2.71
CA ILE A 144 0.25 -11.86 1.43
C ILE A 144 1.44 -10.89 1.36
N SER A 145 1.26 -9.64 1.77
CA SER A 145 2.31 -8.63 1.77
C SER A 145 3.45 -9.00 2.71
N PHE A 146 3.16 -9.64 3.84
CA PHE A 146 4.15 -10.05 4.82
C PHE A 146 5.10 -11.15 4.32
N LEU A 147 4.76 -11.85 3.23
CA LEU A 147 5.70 -12.76 2.55
C LEU A 147 6.87 -12.02 1.88
N HIS A 148 6.77 -10.70 1.73
CA HIS A 148 7.84 -9.83 1.25
C HIS A 148 7.86 -8.54 2.06
N PRO A 149 8.31 -8.58 3.33
CA PRO A 149 8.19 -7.46 4.24
C PRO A 149 9.10 -6.29 3.82
N LEU A 150 8.50 -5.11 3.70
CA LEU A 150 9.25 -3.85 3.60
C LEU A 150 9.84 -3.53 4.96
N ILE A 151 11.16 -3.25 5.01
CA ILE A 151 11.77 -2.65 6.20
C ILE A 151 11.48 -1.17 6.11
N ARG A 152 10.74 -0.63 7.10
CA ARG A 152 10.55 0.82 7.19
C ARG A 152 11.89 1.49 7.42
N SER A 153 12.20 2.52 6.64
CA SER A 153 13.23 3.47 7.01
C SER A 153 12.76 4.20 8.26
N ASN A 154 13.65 4.42 9.24
CA ASN A 154 13.31 5.17 10.46
C ASN A 154 13.14 6.68 10.21
N ASP A 155 13.28 7.13 8.96
CA ASP A 155 13.09 8.51 8.56
C ASP A 155 11.61 8.72 8.21
N ASP A 156 10.99 9.75 8.78
CA ASP A 156 9.59 10.19 8.56
C ASP A 156 9.25 10.61 7.11
N ASN A 157 9.99 10.10 6.11
CA ASN A 157 9.82 10.44 4.70
C ASN A 157 8.71 9.59 4.07
N ASN A 158 7.56 10.24 3.85
CA ASN A 158 6.50 9.93 2.88
C ASN A 158 6.62 8.54 2.18
N GLU A 159 6.05 7.49 2.79
CA GLU A 159 6.02 6.10 2.32
C GLU A 159 5.64 5.95 0.82
N TYR A 160 4.84 6.88 0.29
CA TYR A 160 4.36 6.83 -1.09
C TYR A 160 5.40 7.21 -2.14
N GLU A 161 6.40 8.05 -1.82
CA GLU A 161 7.46 8.41 -2.78
C GLU A 161 8.60 7.38 -2.78
N GLU A 162 8.88 6.71 -1.65
CA GLU A 162 9.88 5.62 -1.59
C GLU A 162 9.45 4.36 -2.36
N LEU A 163 8.14 4.13 -2.52
CA LEU A 163 7.62 2.95 -3.21
C LEU A 163 7.60 3.08 -4.74
N ILE A 164 7.63 4.29 -5.31
CA ILE A 164 7.27 4.51 -6.72
C ILE A 164 8.39 5.20 -7.51
N ASP A 165 9.57 5.44 -6.97
CA ASP A 165 10.62 6.25 -7.65
C ASP A 165 11.27 5.65 -8.92
N GLY A 166 10.69 4.62 -9.54
CA GLY A 166 11.24 3.98 -10.73
C GLY A 166 12.49 3.14 -10.47
N GLY A 167 12.83 2.87 -9.20
CA GLY A 167 13.96 2.03 -8.80
C GLY A 167 15.25 2.81 -8.55
N GLU A 168 15.18 4.12 -8.24
CA GLU A 168 16.35 4.92 -7.87
C GLU A 168 16.83 4.66 -6.44
N ARG A 169 15.91 4.42 -5.50
CA ARG A 169 16.24 4.05 -4.12
C ARG A 169 16.23 2.53 -3.99
N GLU A 170 17.31 2.01 -3.43
CA GLU A 170 17.38 0.62 -3.03
C GLU A 170 16.35 0.36 -1.93
N LYS A 171 15.24 -0.28 -2.30
CA LYS A 171 14.22 -0.73 -1.35
C LYS A 171 14.81 -1.83 -0.49
N LYS A 172 14.90 -1.59 0.82
CA LYS A 172 15.36 -2.59 1.78
C LYS A 172 14.19 -3.48 2.16
N PHE A 173 14.21 -4.70 1.64
CA PHE A 173 13.27 -5.74 2.04
C PHE A 173 13.93 -6.66 3.05
N PHE A 174 13.13 -7.16 3.98
CA PHE A 174 13.59 -8.20 4.88
C PHE A 174 13.61 -9.53 4.13
N GLN A 175 14.76 -10.17 4.05
CA GLN A 175 14.89 -11.49 3.43
C GLN A 175 14.49 -12.56 4.44
N LEU A 176 13.28 -13.12 4.28
CA LEU A 176 12.82 -14.26 5.07
C LEU A 176 13.69 -15.50 4.81
N SER A 177 13.98 -16.27 5.88
CA SER A 177 14.73 -17.51 5.77
C SER A 177 13.95 -18.59 4.99
N THR A 178 14.65 -19.63 4.53
CA THR A 178 14.04 -20.75 3.78
C THR A 178 12.94 -21.47 4.56
N GLU A 179 13.00 -21.46 5.89
CA GLU A 179 12.00 -22.06 6.79
C GLU A 179 10.61 -21.45 6.64
N TRP A 180 10.52 -20.19 6.20
CA TRP A 180 9.24 -19.54 5.92
C TRP A 180 8.49 -20.16 4.75
N ASN A 181 9.15 -20.97 3.91
CA ASN A 181 8.53 -21.67 2.79
C ASN A 181 7.70 -20.72 1.89
N VAL A 182 8.17 -19.49 1.70
CA VAL A 182 7.44 -18.37 1.05
C VAL A 182 6.81 -18.81 -0.27
N MET A 183 7.59 -19.46 -1.13
CA MET A 183 7.12 -19.92 -2.45
C MET A 183 6.03 -20.98 -2.36
N LYS A 184 6.03 -21.85 -1.34
CA LYS A 184 4.96 -22.84 -1.11
C LYS A 184 3.66 -22.14 -0.72
N LYS A 185 3.73 -21.13 0.15
CA LYS A 185 2.59 -20.32 0.58
C LYS A 185 1.99 -19.54 -0.60
N LEU A 186 2.82 -18.87 -1.41
CA LEU A 186 2.37 -18.19 -2.63
C LEU A 186 1.66 -19.15 -3.59
N LYS A 187 2.22 -20.34 -3.84
CA LYS A 187 1.56 -21.35 -4.69
C LYS A 187 0.17 -21.74 -4.16
N LYS A 188 0.02 -21.88 -2.84
CA LYS A 188 -1.27 -22.21 -2.20
C LYS A 188 -2.28 -21.08 -2.39
N ILE A 189 -1.90 -19.83 -2.12
CA ILE A 189 -2.77 -18.65 -2.34
C ILE A 189 -3.18 -18.56 -3.82
N ILE A 190 -2.24 -18.67 -4.76
CA ILE A 190 -2.54 -18.64 -6.19
C ILE A 190 -3.54 -19.76 -6.55
N LYS A 191 -3.39 -20.97 -5.99
CA LYS A 191 -4.33 -22.07 -6.21
C LYS A 191 -5.74 -21.76 -5.66
N LEU A 192 -5.84 -21.10 -4.51
CA LEU A 192 -7.12 -20.68 -3.92
C LEU A 192 -7.78 -19.58 -4.76
N MET A 193 -7.03 -18.53 -5.11
CA MET A 193 -7.47 -17.44 -5.98
C MET A 193 -8.01 -17.94 -7.33
N LYS A 194 -7.46 -19.05 -7.85
CA LYS A 194 -7.96 -19.66 -9.10
C LYS A 194 -9.41 -20.14 -9.01
N LYS A 195 -9.88 -20.50 -7.81
CA LYS A 195 -11.22 -21.02 -7.57
C LYS A 195 -12.24 -19.92 -7.26
N ILE A 196 -11.78 -18.69 -7.02
CA ILE A 196 -12.68 -17.59 -6.70
C ILE A 196 -13.36 -17.07 -7.97
N GLU A 197 -14.68 -16.95 -7.91
CA GLU A 197 -15.51 -16.40 -8.98
C GLU A 197 -15.51 -14.88 -8.94
N ASN A 198 -15.76 -14.30 -7.76
CA ASN A 198 -15.78 -12.86 -7.52
C ASN A 198 -14.37 -12.26 -7.55
N TYR A 199 -14.20 -11.24 -8.37
CA TYR A 199 -12.93 -10.56 -8.49
C TYR A 199 -12.79 -9.54 -7.35
N ASN A 200 -11.74 -9.69 -6.52
CA ASN A 200 -11.37 -8.72 -5.50
C ASN A 200 -10.06 -8.05 -5.93
N GLU A 201 -10.17 -6.91 -6.60
CA GLU A 201 -9.07 -6.15 -7.21
C GLU A 201 -7.94 -5.89 -6.21
N PHE A 202 -8.29 -5.52 -4.98
CA PHE A 202 -7.34 -5.19 -3.93
C PHE A 202 -6.45 -6.37 -3.58
N VAL A 203 -7.04 -7.53 -3.27
CA VAL A 203 -6.27 -8.74 -2.95
C VAL A 203 -5.46 -9.23 -4.15
N TYR A 204 -6.01 -9.15 -5.36
CA TYR A 204 -5.28 -9.48 -6.59
C TYR A 204 -4.09 -8.56 -6.82
N ALA A 205 -4.24 -7.26 -6.61
CA ALA A 205 -3.18 -6.27 -6.76
C ALA A 205 -2.03 -6.52 -5.76
N ILE A 206 -2.35 -6.79 -4.49
CA ILE A 206 -1.32 -7.11 -3.48
C ILE A 206 -0.62 -8.42 -3.81
N LEU A 207 -1.36 -9.47 -4.20
CA LEU A 207 -0.74 -10.73 -4.64
C LEU A 207 0.15 -10.54 -5.86
N LEU A 208 -0.29 -9.73 -6.82
CA LEU A 208 0.47 -9.43 -8.02
C LEU A 208 1.76 -8.69 -7.68
N ARG A 209 1.70 -7.68 -6.81
CA ARG A 209 2.87 -6.93 -6.33
C ARG A 209 3.87 -7.84 -5.61
N THR A 210 3.39 -8.66 -4.66
CA THR A 210 4.23 -9.64 -3.96
C THR A 210 4.88 -10.63 -4.92
N CYS A 211 4.15 -11.10 -5.94
CA CYS A 211 4.73 -11.96 -6.98
C CYS A 211 5.79 -11.23 -7.81
N GLY A 212 5.57 -9.95 -8.16
CA GLY A 212 6.52 -9.14 -8.92
C GLY A 212 7.88 -9.03 -8.25
N TYR A 213 7.91 -8.87 -6.93
CA TYR A 213 9.16 -8.82 -6.17
C TYR A 213 9.80 -10.19 -5.93
N LEU A 214 9.00 -11.23 -5.68
CA LEU A 214 9.54 -12.55 -5.28
C LEU A 214 9.83 -13.50 -6.45
N SER A 215 9.04 -13.43 -7.53
CA SER A 215 9.16 -14.34 -8.66
C SER A 215 8.50 -13.81 -9.93
N LYS A 216 9.33 -13.37 -10.88
CA LYS A 216 8.91 -12.96 -12.22
C LYS A 216 8.03 -14.01 -12.91
N GLU A 217 8.34 -15.29 -12.75
CA GLU A 217 7.55 -16.40 -13.33
C GLU A 217 6.10 -16.41 -12.79
N TYR A 218 5.90 -16.20 -11.48
CA TYR A 218 4.57 -16.15 -10.90
C TYR A 218 3.83 -14.86 -11.21
N TYR A 219 4.54 -13.74 -11.25
CA TYR A 219 3.99 -12.48 -11.73
C TYR A 219 3.43 -12.63 -13.16
N GLU A 220 4.24 -13.11 -14.10
CA GLU A 220 3.84 -13.32 -15.50
C GLU A 220 2.67 -14.30 -15.63
N LYS A 221 2.67 -15.41 -14.88
CA LYS A 221 1.53 -16.36 -14.90
C LYS A 221 0.25 -15.73 -14.35
N LEU A 222 0.35 -14.93 -13.30
CA LEU A 222 -0.80 -14.30 -12.65
C LEU A 222 -1.39 -13.18 -13.51
N ILE A 223 -0.55 -12.26 -14.03
CA ILE A 223 -1.02 -11.16 -14.89
C ILE A 223 -1.69 -11.68 -16.17
N ASN A 224 -1.11 -12.69 -16.82
CA ASN A 224 -1.71 -13.32 -18.01
C ASN A 224 -3.10 -13.89 -17.71
N ARG A 225 -3.27 -14.49 -16.52
CA ARG A 225 -4.57 -15.02 -16.08
C ARG A 225 -5.57 -13.91 -15.81
N ILE A 226 -5.16 -12.86 -15.10
CA ILE A 226 -6.01 -11.71 -14.76
C ILE A 226 -6.55 -11.07 -16.05
N TYR A 227 -5.67 -10.81 -17.02
CA TYR A 227 -6.07 -10.31 -18.34
C TYR A 227 -7.03 -11.27 -19.06
N LYS A 228 -6.70 -12.57 -19.13
CA LYS A 228 -7.55 -13.54 -19.83
C LYS A 228 -8.95 -13.68 -19.20
N LYS A 229 -9.06 -13.60 -17.87
CA LYS A 229 -10.30 -13.86 -17.14
C LYS A 229 -11.14 -12.59 -16.94
N TYR A 230 -10.53 -11.47 -16.57
CA TYR A 230 -11.25 -10.27 -16.13
C TYR A 230 -11.09 -9.08 -17.09
N TYR A 231 -9.99 -8.99 -17.84
CA TYR A 231 -9.72 -7.86 -18.74
C TYR A 231 -9.50 -8.27 -20.19
N LYS A 232 -10.24 -9.29 -20.66
CA LYS A 232 -10.11 -9.78 -22.05
C LYS A 232 -10.46 -8.66 -23.06
N ASN A 233 -11.42 -7.82 -22.70
CA ASN A 233 -11.85 -6.66 -23.47
C ASN A 233 -11.48 -5.37 -22.73
N LEU A 234 -10.22 -5.25 -22.30
CA LEU A 234 -9.72 -4.05 -21.63
C LEU A 234 -10.03 -2.80 -22.47
N ASN A 235 -10.58 -1.79 -21.83
CA ASN A 235 -10.85 -0.48 -22.42
C ASN A 235 -10.35 0.63 -21.48
N ILE A 236 -10.46 1.88 -21.93
CA ILE A 236 -10.01 3.05 -21.17
C ILE A 236 -10.73 3.23 -19.83
N GLU A 237 -12.01 2.87 -19.74
CA GLU A 237 -12.83 3.02 -18.53
C GLU A 237 -12.27 2.19 -17.37
N HIS A 238 -11.68 1.02 -17.65
CA HIS A 238 -11.01 0.22 -16.62
C HIS A 238 -9.76 0.89 -16.03
N LEU A 239 -9.05 1.72 -16.81
CA LEU A 239 -7.88 2.46 -16.34
C LEU A 239 -8.29 3.74 -15.58
N LEU A 240 -9.50 4.24 -15.83
CA LEU A 240 -10.06 5.42 -15.18
C LEU A 240 -11.00 5.08 -14.00
N ASP A 241 -11.33 3.80 -13.81
CA ASP A 241 -12.13 3.32 -12.69
C ASP A 241 -11.33 3.32 -11.38
N LYS A 242 -11.95 3.79 -10.30
CA LYS A 242 -11.31 3.96 -8.99
C LYS A 242 -10.82 2.65 -8.39
N HIS A 243 -11.52 1.53 -8.61
CA HIS A 243 -11.18 0.25 -8.01
C HIS A 243 -10.15 -0.49 -8.86
N SER A 244 -10.35 -0.48 -10.18
CA SER A 244 -9.49 -1.15 -11.15
C SER A 244 -8.16 -0.42 -11.35
N SER A 245 -8.09 0.91 -11.20
CA SER A 245 -6.84 1.66 -11.39
C SER A 245 -5.71 1.13 -10.50
N PHE A 246 -6.02 0.69 -9.29
CA PHE A 246 -5.04 0.17 -8.34
C PHE A 246 -4.29 -1.06 -8.87
N ILE A 247 -4.97 -2.00 -9.54
CA ILE A 247 -4.26 -3.14 -10.11
C ILE A 247 -3.39 -2.74 -11.30
N PHE A 248 -3.82 -1.75 -12.09
CA PHE A 248 -3.02 -1.27 -13.21
C PHE A 248 -1.81 -0.46 -12.76
N GLU A 249 -1.91 0.27 -11.65
CA GLU A 249 -0.76 0.87 -10.97
C GLU A 249 0.28 -0.21 -10.60
N VAL A 250 -0.15 -1.31 -9.98
CA VAL A 250 0.76 -2.44 -9.70
C VAL A 250 1.39 -3.03 -10.97
N ILE A 251 0.63 -3.11 -12.07
CA ILE A 251 1.16 -3.64 -13.34
C ILE A 251 2.24 -2.72 -13.91
N LEU A 252 2.15 -1.41 -13.69
CA LEU A 252 3.16 -0.45 -14.15
C LEU A 252 4.51 -0.66 -13.44
N GLU A 253 4.49 -1.05 -12.16
CA GLU A 253 5.69 -1.26 -11.32
C GLU A 253 6.65 -2.32 -11.89
N PHE A 254 6.16 -3.32 -12.62
CA PHE A 254 6.96 -4.44 -13.10
C PHE A 254 6.89 -4.61 -14.62
N SER A 255 8.03 -4.94 -15.23
CA SER A 255 8.08 -5.25 -16.67
C SER A 255 7.18 -6.43 -17.05
N SER A 256 6.34 -6.23 -18.07
CA SER A 256 5.47 -7.26 -18.64
C SER A 256 5.01 -6.89 -20.04
N LYS A 257 4.66 -7.90 -20.84
CA LYS A 257 4.02 -7.70 -22.14
C LYS A 257 2.72 -6.92 -22.03
N GLN A 258 1.92 -7.15 -20.99
CA GLN A 258 0.68 -6.42 -20.77
C GLN A 258 0.93 -4.92 -20.58
N ARG A 259 1.95 -4.56 -19.80
CA ARG A 259 2.32 -3.16 -19.61
C ARG A 259 2.79 -2.53 -20.92
N ASP A 260 3.74 -3.18 -21.57
CA ASP A 260 4.47 -2.59 -22.70
C ASP A 260 3.63 -2.61 -24.00
N ASP A 261 2.88 -3.68 -24.26
CA ASP A 261 2.13 -3.89 -25.51
C ASP A 261 0.66 -3.45 -25.42
N ILE A 262 0.09 -3.31 -24.23
CA ILE A 262 -1.34 -3.00 -24.04
C ILE A 262 -1.53 -1.67 -23.31
N ILE A 263 -0.99 -1.54 -22.09
CA ILE A 263 -1.23 -0.37 -21.24
C ILE A 263 -0.60 0.89 -21.85
N TYR A 264 0.69 0.85 -22.21
CA TYR A 264 1.36 2.03 -22.76
C TYR A 264 0.71 2.54 -24.06
N PRO A 265 0.41 1.71 -25.07
CA PRO A 265 -0.30 2.19 -26.26
C PRO A 265 -1.70 2.74 -25.95
N MET A 266 -2.45 2.08 -25.06
CA MET A 266 -3.78 2.55 -24.65
C MET A 266 -3.70 3.90 -23.95
N PHE A 267 -2.71 4.09 -23.08
CA PHE A 267 -2.45 5.35 -22.41
C PHE A 267 -2.10 6.47 -23.41
N LEU A 268 -1.11 6.24 -24.29
CA LEU A 268 -0.67 7.24 -25.27
C LEU A 268 -1.80 7.69 -26.21
N ASN A 269 -2.63 6.75 -26.65
CA ASN A 269 -3.76 7.04 -27.54
C ASN A 269 -4.88 7.83 -26.85
N ASN A 270 -4.92 7.85 -25.52
CA ASN A 270 -5.99 8.47 -24.73
C ASN A 270 -5.46 9.48 -23.70
N ILE A 271 -4.26 10.03 -23.92
CA ILE A 271 -3.57 10.87 -22.91
C ILE A 271 -4.43 12.02 -22.39
N ASP A 272 -5.26 12.62 -23.26
CA ASP A 272 -6.19 13.71 -22.92
C ASP A 272 -7.24 13.30 -21.87
N GLN A 273 -7.64 12.03 -21.87
CA GLN A 273 -8.57 11.50 -20.87
C GLN A 273 -7.87 11.24 -19.52
N PHE A 274 -6.55 11.05 -19.49
CA PHE A 274 -5.84 10.75 -18.25
C PHE A 274 -5.53 11.99 -17.43
N TYR A 275 -4.88 13.01 -18.00
CA TYR A 275 -4.43 14.16 -17.19
C TYR A 275 -5.58 15.06 -16.72
N LEU A 276 -6.77 14.96 -17.34
CA LEU A 276 -7.97 15.70 -16.95
C LEU A 276 -8.89 14.91 -16.01
N HIS A 277 -8.72 13.59 -15.88
CA HIS A 277 -9.61 12.75 -15.08
C HIS A 277 -9.11 12.60 -13.65
N SER A 278 -10.02 12.65 -12.67
CA SER A 278 -9.73 12.63 -11.24
C SER A 278 -9.02 11.36 -10.75
N ILE A 279 -9.22 10.23 -11.44
CA ILE A 279 -8.48 8.98 -11.22
C ILE A 279 -7.32 8.85 -12.21
N GLY A 280 -7.53 9.28 -13.46
CA GLY A 280 -6.55 9.15 -14.53
C GLY A 280 -5.27 9.91 -14.24
N ASN A 281 -5.35 11.03 -13.52
CA ASN A 281 -4.19 11.81 -13.13
C ASN A 281 -3.28 11.05 -12.16
N PHE A 282 -3.84 10.21 -11.27
CA PHE A 282 -3.07 9.41 -10.32
C PHE A 282 -2.40 8.23 -11.04
N PHE A 283 -3.14 7.57 -11.93
CA PHE A 283 -2.59 6.55 -12.81
C PHE A 283 -1.44 7.10 -13.66
N PHE A 284 -1.62 8.27 -14.29
CA PHE A 284 -0.58 8.89 -15.10
C PHE A 284 0.64 9.31 -14.24
N LYS A 285 0.40 9.86 -13.05
CA LYS A 285 1.48 10.13 -12.10
C LYS A 285 2.27 8.85 -11.79
N HIS A 286 1.57 7.75 -11.51
CA HIS A 286 2.19 6.45 -11.21
C HIS A 286 2.98 5.93 -12.43
N LEU A 287 2.41 6.01 -13.62
CA LEU A 287 3.07 5.65 -14.87
C LEU A 287 4.39 6.39 -15.00
N LEU A 288 4.39 7.72 -14.95
CA LEU A 288 5.60 8.55 -15.05
C LEU A 288 6.69 8.13 -14.05
N LEU A 289 6.29 7.89 -12.80
CA LEU A 289 7.21 7.50 -11.75
C LEU A 289 7.87 6.14 -12.02
N THR A 290 7.11 5.16 -12.53
CA THR A 290 7.58 3.81 -12.90
C THR A 290 8.31 3.71 -14.25
N LEU A 291 8.32 4.77 -15.07
CA LEU A 291 8.97 4.72 -16.38
C LEU A 291 10.48 4.54 -16.25
N ASN A 292 11.01 3.58 -16.99
CA ASN A 292 12.45 3.38 -17.20
C ASN A 292 12.86 3.56 -18.68
N ASN A 293 11.93 3.95 -19.54
CA ASN A 293 12.15 4.11 -20.98
C ASN A 293 12.10 5.58 -21.39
N LYS A 294 13.26 6.12 -21.79
CA LYS A 294 13.42 7.50 -22.26
C LYS A 294 12.56 7.81 -23.49
N GLU A 295 12.44 6.89 -24.44
CA GLU A 295 11.66 7.08 -25.67
C GLU A 295 10.17 7.32 -25.37
N LEU A 296 9.64 6.61 -24.37
CA LEU A 296 8.25 6.78 -23.96
C LEU A 296 8.02 8.16 -23.33
N ILE A 297 9.01 8.66 -22.57
CA ILE A 297 8.95 10.01 -21.99
C ILE A 297 9.02 11.08 -23.07
N GLU A 298 9.89 10.91 -24.07
CA GLU A 298 9.96 11.81 -25.22
C GLU A 298 8.62 11.84 -25.96
N LYS A 299 7.98 10.69 -26.20
CA LYS A 299 6.63 10.62 -26.80
C LYS A 299 5.59 11.36 -25.95
N ILE A 300 5.57 11.13 -24.64
CA ILE A 300 4.66 11.82 -23.72
C ILE A 300 4.89 13.33 -23.76
N TYR A 301 6.15 13.76 -23.74
CA TYR A 301 6.52 15.16 -23.83
C TYR A 301 6.01 15.81 -25.11
N GLN A 302 6.26 15.20 -26.27
CA GLN A 302 5.78 15.71 -27.56
C GLN A 302 4.25 15.80 -27.61
N LEU A 303 3.53 14.84 -27.01
CA LEU A 303 2.07 14.86 -26.94
C LEU A 303 1.55 16.00 -26.06
N LEU A 304 2.16 16.25 -24.90
CA LEU A 304 1.72 17.26 -23.94
C LEU A 304 2.14 18.68 -24.34
N ILE A 305 3.26 18.84 -25.05
CA ILE A 305 3.81 20.17 -25.39
C ILE A 305 3.16 20.81 -26.63
N ASN A 306 2.24 20.09 -27.28
CA ASN A 306 1.35 20.65 -28.30
C ASN A 306 0.58 21.84 -27.68
N LYS A 307 0.54 22.98 -28.38
CA LYS A 307 0.03 24.27 -27.87
C LYS A 307 -1.33 24.12 -27.18
N ASP A 308 -2.29 23.42 -27.80
CA ASP A 308 -3.65 23.30 -27.26
C ASP A 308 -3.73 22.40 -26.00
N ARG A 309 -2.79 21.47 -25.87
CA ARG A 309 -2.72 20.54 -24.72
C ARG A 309 -1.89 21.10 -23.58
N PHE A 310 -0.82 21.83 -23.88
CA PHE A 310 0.10 22.33 -22.88
C PHE A 310 -0.59 23.30 -21.90
N GLU A 311 -1.40 24.22 -22.43
CA GLU A 311 -2.16 25.17 -21.61
C GLU A 311 -3.19 24.45 -20.74
N LYS A 312 -3.94 23.50 -21.31
CA LYS A 312 -4.90 22.67 -20.57
C LYS A 312 -4.22 21.84 -19.48
N PHE A 313 -3.09 21.22 -19.81
CA PHE A 313 -2.31 20.44 -18.88
C PHE A 313 -1.89 21.28 -17.69
N ILE A 314 -1.31 22.47 -17.89
CA ILE A 314 -0.90 23.34 -16.79
C ILE A 314 -2.08 23.83 -15.95
N GLN A 315 -3.19 24.22 -16.59
CA GLN A 315 -4.31 24.87 -15.91
C GLN A 315 -5.24 23.88 -15.20
N GLN A 316 -5.40 22.67 -15.73
CA GLN A 316 -6.47 21.74 -15.32
C GLN A 316 -5.93 20.44 -14.69
N THR A 317 -4.64 20.14 -14.82
CA THR A 317 -4.08 18.95 -14.18
C THR A 317 -3.96 19.11 -12.67
N HIS A 318 -4.00 17.99 -11.96
CA HIS A 318 -3.59 17.95 -10.56
C HIS A 318 -2.11 18.37 -10.42
N ILE A 319 -1.79 19.29 -9.52
CA ILE A 319 -0.44 19.85 -9.37
C ILE A 319 0.64 18.79 -9.17
N HIS A 320 0.34 17.73 -8.42
CA HIS A 320 1.23 16.58 -8.25
C HIS A 320 1.66 15.92 -9.56
N LEU A 321 0.78 15.84 -10.57
CA LEU A 321 1.13 15.27 -11.87
C LEU A 321 2.10 16.20 -12.62
N LEU A 322 1.90 17.51 -12.58
CA LEU A 322 2.83 18.48 -13.18
C LEU A 322 4.21 18.42 -12.52
N ILE A 323 4.26 18.38 -11.18
CA ILE A 323 5.51 18.24 -10.42
C ILE A 323 6.23 16.95 -10.81
N THR A 324 5.50 15.83 -10.86
CA THR A 324 6.05 14.54 -11.28
C THR A 324 6.59 14.61 -12.71
N PHE A 325 5.87 15.24 -13.64
CA PHE A 325 6.33 15.38 -15.03
C PHE A 325 7.64 16.17 -15.13
N ILE A 326 7.76 17.29 -14.41
CA ILE A 326 9.00 18.09 -14.34
C ILE A 326 10.16 17.23 -13.80
N ARG A 327 9.94 16.53 -12.68
CA ARG A 327 10.95 15.65 -12.06
C ARG A 327 11.39 14.53 -12.99
N ILE A 328 10.48 13.96 -13.79
CA ILE A 328 10.83 12.93 -14.76
C ILE A 328 11.65 13.49 -15.92
N CYS A 329 11.31 14.68 -16.44
CA CYS A 329 12.14 15.35 -17.45
C CYS A 329 13.56 15.63 -16.93
N GLU A 330 13.69 16.02 -15.66
CA GLU A 330 14.98 16.18 -14.98
C GLU A 330 15.71 14.84 -14.86
N ARG A 331 15.06 13.80 -14.32
CA ARG A 331 15.61 12.44 -14.11
C ARG A 331 16.21 11.85 -15.39
N PHE A 332 15.52 11.99 -16.51
CA PHE A 332 15.97 11.44 -17.79
C PHE A 332 16.87 12.39 -18.59
N HIS A 333 17.20 13.55 -18.02
CA HIS A 333 17.92 14.64 -18.67
C HIS A 333 17.34 14.92 -20.06
N CYS A 334 16.01 15.01 -20.16
CA CYS A 334 15.29 15.22 -21.41
C CYS A 334 14.28 16.35 -21.28
N HIS A 335 14.37 17.33 -22.18
CA HIS A 335 13.43 18.45 -22.29
C HIS A 335 13.22 19.30 -21.02
N TYR A 336 14.01 19.12 -19.96
CA TYR A 336 13.84 19.85 -18.70
C TYR A 336 13.95 21.37 -18.90
N GLU A 337 15.04 21.86 -19.47
CA GLU A 337 15.23 23.30 -19.72
C GLU A 337 14.14 23.88 -20.64
N GLU A 338 13.75 23.13 -21.67
CA GLU A 338 12.67 23.54 -22.59
C GLU A 338 11.33 23.63 -21.87
N LEU A 339 10.99 22.64 -21.04
CA LEU A 339 9.79 22.61 -20.22
C LEU A 339 9.75 23.81 -19.26
N ILE A 340 10.85 24.06 -18.54
CA ILE A 340 10.95 25.19 -17.61
C ILE A 340 10.82 26.53 -18.35
N ASN A 341 11.47 26.68 -19.50
CA ASN A 341 11.34 27.90 -20.31
C ASN A 341 9.91 28.11 -20.81
N ARG A 342 9.22 27.06 -21.26
CA ARG A 342 7.81 27.12 -21.67
C ARG A 342 6.89 27.43 -20.50
N LEU A 343 7.13 26.86 -19.33
CA LEU A 343 6.40 27.19 -18.11
C LEU A 343 6.60 28.66 -17.75
N ASN A 344 7.85 29.15 -17.73
CA ASN A 344 8.15 30.55 -17.47
C ASN A 344 7.48 31.51 -18.47
N LYS A 345 7.49 31.15 -19.76
CA LYS A 345 6.80 31.91 -20.79
C LYS A 345 5.28 31.91 -20.58
N PHE A 346 4.68 30.73 -20.39
CA PHE A 346 3.25 30.60 -20.10
C PHE A 346 2.86 31.41 -18.86
N ILE A 347 3.69 31.39 -17.83
CA ILE A 347 3.53 32.21 -16.63
C ILE A 347 3.54 33.68 -17.05
N ASN A 348 4.65 34.19 -17.58
CA ASN A 348 4.85 35.60 -17.93
C ASN A 348 3.76 36.15 -18.86
N ASP A 349 3.33 35.37 -19.84
CA ASP A 349 2.29 35.74 -20.80
C ASP A 349 0.88 35.77 -20.15
N ASN A 350 0.70 35.09 -19.01
CA ASN A 350 -0.55 35.01 -18.25
C ASN A 350 -0.43 35.59 -16.82
N ILE A 351 0.64 36.35 -16.49
CA ILE A 351 0.84 36.91 -15.15
C ILE A 351 -0.27 37.92 -14.86
N ASN A 352 -1.22 37.44 -14.08
CA ASN A 352 -1.43 37.99 -12.75
C ASN A 352 -1.35 36.95 -11.61
N ASN A 353 -1.14 35.63 -11.81
CA ASN A 353 -1.25 34.69 -10.69
C ASN A 353 -0.51 33.33 -10.83
N PHE A 354 0.82 33.20 -11.00
CA PHE A 354 1.43 31.85 -10.90
C PHE A 354 1.48 31.33 -9.46
N ILE A 355 2.09 32.09 -8.55
CA ILE A 355 2.14 31.73 -7.13
C ILE A 355 0.72 31.67 -6.53
N PRO A 356 -0.19 32.64 -6.76
CA PRO A 356 -1.57 32.51 -6.32
C PRO A 356 -2.37 31.39 -7.01
N CYS A 357 -2.11 31.01 -8.27
CA CYS A 357 -2.74 29.82 -8.87
C CYS A 357 -2.16 28.51 -8.32
N LEU A 358 -0.85 28.42 -8.07
CA LEU A 358 -0.25 27.29 -7.37
C LEU A 358 -0.78 27.15 -5.94
N LEU A 359 -0.97 28.28 -5.24
CA LEU A 359 -1.54 28.33 -3.91
C LEU A 359 -3.07 28.07 -3.91
N LYS A 360 -3.80 28.48 -4.96
CA LYS A 360 -5.24 28.19 -5.14
C LYS A 360 -5.53 26.76 -5.64
N LEU A 361 -4.63 26.15 -6.42
CA LEU A 361 -4.70 24.73 -6.80
C LEU A 361 -4.65 23.82 -5.57
N ARG A 362 -4.04 24.29 -4.48
CA ARG A 362 -4.04 23.60 -3.17
C ARG A 362 -5.36 23.73 -2.40
N ALA A 363 -6.20 24.70 -2.75
CA ALA A 363 -7.44 25.04 -2.04
C ALA A 363 -8.70 24.33 -2.57
N GLY A 364 -8.58 23.53 -3.64
CA GLY A 364 -9.59 22.54 -4.05
C GLY A 364 -11.04 23.07 -4.11
N ASN A 365 -11.35 23.95 -5.06
CA ASN A 365 -12.73 24.10 -5.50
C ASN A 365 -12.98 23.09 -6.62
N PHE A 366 -13.30 21.85 -6.24
CA PHE A 366 -13.98 20.92 -7.11
C PHE A 366 -15.45 21.36 -7.20
N ASN A 367 -15.86 21.86 -8.36
CA ASN A 367 -17.28 22.04 -8.68
C ASN A 367 -17.84 20.75 -9.25
#